data_AF-A0A2G1Y2K8-F1
#
_entry.id   AF-A0A2G1Y2K8-F1
#
_cell.length_a   1.000
_cell.length_b   1.000
_cell.length_c   1.000
_cell.angle_alpha   90.00
_cell.angle_beta   90.00
_cell.angle_gamma   90.00
#
_symmetry.space_group_name_H-M   'P 1'
#
loop_
_entity.id
_entity.type
_entity.pdbx_description
1 polymer ?
#
loop_
_entity_poly.entity_id
_entity_poly.type
_entity_poly.pdbx_seq_one_letter_code
_entity_poly.pdbx_strand_id
1 'polypeptide(L)'
;MLKQFFWMCSGADTDILKNSSKAEQTKFAGTGGTVFFTAIMAFIAASFALYTVFDNYFTALFFGLIWGLLIFNLDRFIVSTIKKSDSKWQEIWQATPRIILAIIIAVVISKPLEIKIFEKEINQVLLKQKNNLTLANKDQIATQFTPEIATIQDEINLLKQEIDTKETTSNDLYETYIAEAEGRKGTKIIGKGPVYKEKREKHDAGLAELQQLKIDNKTKIAEKETQIVTLIQQQKEQVAATQPIINGFDGLMARINALSELPWLPSFFIFLLFLAIETSPIFSKLIAPKGEYDFKLQDIENSVKTWVSQKEMQRKQVLKTDRILNEAIYNELAKEDELYHYKKQKAREIMQFQADAFYKSQKKIISS
;
A
#
# COMPACT_ATOMS: atom_id res chain seq x y z
N MET A 1 -11.98 6.73 40.95
CA MET A 1 -10.97 6.01 40.12
C MET A 1 -11.34 6.00 38.65
N LEU A 2 -12.43 5.35 38.20
CA LEU A 2 -12.77 5.26 36.76
C LEU A 2 -13.00 6.63 36.07
N LYS A 3 -13.71 7.56 36.73
CA LYS A 3 -13.93 8.92 36.18
C LYS A 3 -12.63 9.71 36.02
N GLN A 4 -11.70 9.58 36.97
CA GLN A 4 -10.41 10.27 36.93
C GLN A 4 -9.51 9.73 35.81
N PHE A 5 -9.58 8.42 35.53
CA PHE A 5 -8.91 7.83 34.37
C PHE A 5 -9.41 8.45 33.06
N PHE A 6 -10.72 8.54 32.86
CA PHE A 6 -11.26 9.17 31.66
C PHE A 6 -10.99 10.69 31.58
N TRP A 7 -10.93 11.40 32.71
CA TRP A 7 -10.48 12.80 32.70
C TRP A 7 -9.01 12.93 32.26
N MET A 8 -8.15 11.99 32.68
CA MET A 8 -6.77 11.93 32.21
C MET A 8 -6.73 11.67 30.69
N CYS A 9 -7.55 10.74 30.18
CA CYS A 9 -7.64 10.43 28.76
C CYS A 9 -8.11 11.62 27.90
N SER A 10 -9.00 12.48 28.42
CA SER A 10 -9.44 13.67 27.70
C SER A 10 -8.42 14.81 27.67
N GLY A 11 -7.30 14.66 28.41
CA GLY A 11 -6.26 15.69 28.46
C GLY A 11 -6.67 16.96 29.21
N ALA A 12 -7.73 16.89 30.01
CA ALA A 12 -8.21 18.02 30.79
C ALA A 12 -7.53 18.08 32.17
N ASP A 13 -7.45 19.29 32.72
CA ASP A 13 -6.89 19.53 34.05
C ASP A 13 -7.82 18.94 35.11
N THR A 14 -7.33 17.90 35.80
CA THR A 14 -8.13 17.17 36.78
C THR A 14 -8.48 18.00 38.01
N ASP A 15 -7.68 19.02 38.35
CA ASP A 15 -7.90 19.85 39.53
C ASP A 15 -8.97 20.92 39.28
N ILE A 16 -9.00 21.49 38.06
CA ILE A 16 -10.11 22.36 37.63
C ILE A 16 -11.42 21.55 37.52
N LEU A 17 -11.35 20.33 36.96
CA LEU A 17 -12.50 19.44 36.79
C LEU A 17 -13.14 18.97 38.10
N LYS A 18 -12.33 18.62 39.11
CA LYS A 18 -12.83 18.23 40.44
C LYS A 18 -13.70 19.32 41.07
N ASN A 19 -13.35 20.58 40.85
CA ASN A 19 -14.05 21.74 41.39
C ASN A 19 -15.19 22.22 40.49
N SER A 20 -15.50 21.52 39.39
CA SER A 20 -16.55 21.88 38.44
C SER A 20 -17.79 20.99 38.58
N SER A 21 -18.91 21.43 38.02
CA SER A 21 -20.20 20.73 38.07
C SER A 21 -20.13 19.29 37.54
N LYS A 22 -21.04 18.44 38.05
CA LYS A 22 -21.13 17.02 37.65
C LYS A 22 -21.41 16.85 36.15
N ALA A 23 -22.08 17.81 35.53
CA ALA A 23 -22.35 17.81 34.09
C ALA A 23 -21.04 17.94 33.29
N GLU A 24 -20.19 18.91 33.63
CA GLU A 24 -18.86 19.08 33.00
C GLU A 24 -17.95 17.87 33.23
N GLN A 25 -17.95 17.34 34.45
CA GLN A 25 -17.21 16.10 34.77
C GLN A 25 -17.62 14.92 33.88
N THR A 26 -18.92 14.80 33.56
CA THR A 26 -19.44 13.70 32.73
C THR A 26 -19.13 13.94 31.26
N LYS A 27 -19.21 15.19 30.79
CA LYS A 27 -18.82 15.61 29.44
C LYS A 27 -17.37 15.25 29.14
N PHE A 28 -16.42 15.67 29.99
CA PHE A 28 -15.00 15.36 29.81
C PHE A 28 -14.67 13.88 30.03
N ALA A 29 -15.42 13.16 30.87
CA ALA A 29 -15.30 11.71 30.95
C ALA A 29 -15.77 11.01 29.67
N GLY A 30 -16.83 11.50 29.04
CA GLY A 30 -17.31 11.01 27.74
C GLY A 30 -16.29 11.24 26.63
N THR A 31 -15.73 12.44 26.52
CA THR A 31 -14.65 12.74 25.55
C THR A 31 -13.40 11.91 25.81
N GLY A 32 -13.05 11.64 27.06
CA GLY A 32 -11.92 10.76 27.38
C GLY A 32 -12.21 9.29 27.08
N GLY A 33 -13.46 8.87 27.24
CA GLY A 33 -13.94 7.55 26.86
C GLY A 33 -13.81 7.31 25.35
N THR A 34 -14.22 8.27 24.52
CA THR A 34 -14.07 8.14 23.06
C THR A 34 -12.61 8.01 22.66
N VAL A 35 -11.72 8.86 23.18
CA VAL A 35 -10.26 8.76 22.94
C VAL A 35 -9.69 7.38 23.34
N PHE A 36 -10.12 6.84 24.48
CA PHE A 36 -9.67 5.53 24.95
C PHE A 36 -10.15 4.38 24.05
N PHE A 37 -11.43 4.39 23.65
CA PHE A 37 -11.96 3.36 22.76
C PHE A 37 -11.37 3.45 21.35
N THR A 38 -11.08 4.66 20.86
CA THR A 38 -10.33 4.85 19.59
C THR A 38 -8.95 4.18 19.66
N ALA A 39 -8.22 4.36 20.76
CA ALA A 39 -6.93 3.70 20.95
C ALA A 39 -7.01 2.16 21.00
N ILE A 40 -8.06 1.61 21.63
CA ILE A 40 -8.30 0.15 21.65
C ILE A 40 -8.59 -0.37 20.23
N MET A 41 -9.43 0.33 19.48
CA MET A 41 -9.75 -0.06 18.10
C MET A 41 -8.50 -0.01 17.21
N ALA A 42 -7.68 1.04 17.35
CA ALA A 42 -6.41 1.16 16.67
C ALA A 42 -5.43 0.02 17.05
N PHE A 43 -5.37 -0.36 18.33
CA PHE A 43 -4.59 -1.50 18.80
C PHE A 43 -5.01 -2.81 18.13
N ILE A 44 -6.32 -3.11 18.10
CA ILE A 44 -6.86 -4.34 17.51
C ILE A 44 -6.60 -4.35 15.99
N ALA A 45 -6.86 -3.24 15.31
CA ALA A 45 -6.67 -3.12 13.87
C ALA A 45 -5.20 -3.26 13.46
N ALA A 46 -4.28 -2.57 14.17
CA ALA A 46 -2.85 -2.67 13.91
C ALA A 46 -2.32 -4.07 14.23
N SER A 47 -2.74 -4.67 15.34
CA SER A 47 -2.36 -6.05 15.68
C SER A 47 -2.81 -7.02 14.58
N PHE A 48 -4.04 -6.88 14.08
CA PHE A 48 -4.53 -7.71 12.99
C PHE A 48 -3.74 -7.50 11.69
N ALA A 49 -3.51 -6.25 11.29
CA ALA A 49 -2.72 -5.93 10.10
C ALA A 49 -1.29 -6.50 10.19
N LEU A 50 -0.63 -6.33 11.34
CA LEU A 50 0.71 -6.85 11.58
C LEU A 50 0.74 -8.37 11.63
N TYR A 51 -0.32 -9.01 12.15
CA TYR A 51 -0.44 -10.46 12.09
C TYR A 51 -0.51 -10.96 10.64
N THR A 52 -1.26 -10.29 9.76
CA THR A 52 -1.32 -10.67 8.34
C THR A 52 0.01 -10.51 7.59
N VAL A 53 0.94 -9.69 8.11
CA VAL A 53 2.27 -9.46 7.50
C VAL A 53 3.34 -10.37 8.09
N PHE A 54 3.35 -10.54 9.41
CA PHE A 54 4.44 -11.23 10.13
C PHE A 54 4.08 -12.66 10.57
N ASP A 55 2.81 -13.08 10.45
CA ASP A 55 2.26 -14.38 10.89
C ASP A 55 2.71 -14.80 12.29
N ASN A 56 2.90 -13.81 13.18
CA ASN A 56 3.39 -14.02 14.53
C ASN A 56 2.57 -13.18 15.50
N TYR A 57 1.87 -13.88 16.40
CA TYR A 57 0.99 -13.28 17.40
C TYR A 57 1.74 -12.34 18.36
N PHE A 58 2.98 -12.67 18.74
CA PHE A 58 3.75 -11.87 19.69
C PHE A 58 4.19 -10.55 19.08
N THR A 59 4.72 -10.56 17.86
CA THR A 59 5.14 -9.34 17.16
C THR A 59 3.93 -8.47 16.83
N ALA A 60 2.83 -9.08 16.39
CA ALA A 60 1.58 -8.40 16.12
C ALA A 60 1.04 -7.66 17.35
N LEU A 61 0.97 -8.35 18.50
CA LEU A 61 0.45 -7.77 19.74
C LEU A 61 1.38 -6.69 20.31
N PHE A 62 2.69 -6.90 20.25
CA PHE A 62 3.67 -5.92 20.74
C PHE A 62 3.65 -4.62 19.94
N PHE A 63 3.80 -4.70 18.62
CA PHE A 63 3.79 -3.52 17.75
C PHE A 63 2.40 -2.89 17.64
N GLY A 64 1.34 -3.71 17.70
CA GLY A 64 -0.03 -3.22 17.83
C GLY A 64 -0.20 -2.36 19.09
N LEU A 65 0.35 -2.79 20.23
CA LEU A 65 0.28 -2.04 21.50
C LEU A 65 0.98 -0.69 21.40
N ILE A 66 2.18 -0.68 20.80
CA ILE A 66 2.93 0.55 20.54
C ILE A 66 2.09 1.51 19.67
N TRP A 67 1.46 0.99 18.62
CA TRP A 67 0.60 1.80 17.75
C TRP A 67 -0.63 2.34 18.49
N GLY A 68 -1.33 1.51 19.26
CA GLY A 68 -2.47 1.95 20.06
C GLY A 68 -2.10 3.04 21.07
N LEU A 69 -0.93 2.93 21.71
CA LEU A 69 -0.40 3.96 22.62
C LEU A 69 -0.02 5.24 21.89
N LEU A 70 0.51 5.15 20.68
CA LEU A 70 0.82 6.30 19.83
C LEU A 70 -0.47 7.07 19.48
N ILE A 71 -1.50 6.36 19.02
CA ILE A 71 -2.81 6.94 18.72
C ILE A 71 -3.42 7.56 19.97
N PHE A 72 -3.40 6.84 21.10
CA PHE A 72 -3.87 7.38 22.38
C PHE A 72 -3.18 8.69 22.77
N ASN A 73 -1.85 8.75 22.65
CA ASN A 73 -1.07 9.93 22.99
C ASN A 73 -1.42 11.12 22.08
N LEU A 74 -1.52 10.85 20.79
CA LEU A 74 -1.81 11.86 19.78
C LEU A 74 -3.23 12.41 19.92
N ASP A 75 -4.22 11.53 20.06
CA ASP A 75 -5.63 11.88 20.32
C ASP A 75 -5.77 12.74 21.56
N ARG A 76 -5.17 12.30 22.67
CA ARG A 76 -5.15 13.03 23.93
C ARG A 76 -4.50 14.40 23.78
N PHE A 77 -3.35 14.47 23.11
CA PHE A 77 -2.65 15.73 22.86
C PHE A 77 -3.54 16.71 22.11
N ILE A 78 -4.21 16.26 21.05
CA ILE A 78 -5.05 17.14 20.24
C ILE A 78 -6.32 17.57 20.98
N VAL A 79 -6.99 16.65 21.69
CA VAL A 79 -8.14 17.03 22.51
C VAL A 79 -7.70 18.04 23.57
N SER A 80 -6.50 17.96 24.13
CA SER A 80 -6.00 18.95 25.10
C SER A 80 -5.70 20.32 24.49
N THR A 81 -5.26 20.40 23.22
CA THR A 81 -4.84 21.66 22.59
C THR A 81 -5.97 22.47 21.98
N ILE A 82 -7.09 21.83 21.59
CA ILE A 82 -8.28 22.56 21.11
C ILE A 82 -8.85 23.38 22.26
N LYS A 83 -8.66 24.70 22.24
CA LYS A 83 -9.23 25.59 23.27
C LYS A 83 -10.51 26.21 22.77
N LYS A 84 -11.48 26.37 23.67
CA LYS A 84 -12.71 27.11 23.37
C LYS A 84 -12.41 28.59 23.24
N SER A 85 -12.68 29.14 22.06
CA SER A 85 -12.49 30.56 21.74
C SER A 85 -13.84 31.23 21.53
N ASP A 86 -13.88 32.56 21.55
CA ASP A 86 -15.10 33.30 21.19
C ASP A 86 -15.38 33.25 19.69
N SER A 87 -14.38 32.92 18.86
CA SER A 87 -14.52 32.74 17.42
C SER A 87 -14.59 31.27 17.01
N LYS A 88 -15.77 30.81 16.55
CA LYS A 88 -15.97 29.46 16.01
C LYS A 88 -15.03 29.12 14.85
N TRP A 89 -14.60 30.12 14.07
CA TRP A 89 -13.64 29.94 12.98
C TRP A 89 -12.24 29.55 13.46
N GLN A 90 -11.81 30.08 14.61
CA GLN A 90 -10.53 29.72 15.20
C GLN A 90 -10.55 28.28 15.74
N GLU A 91 -11.70 27.80 16.25
CA GLU A 91 -11.86 26.42 16.69
C GLU A 91 -11.76 25.43 15.52
N ILE A 92 -12.37 25.76 14.38
CA ILE A 92 -12.28 24.95 13.16
C ILE A 92 -10.83 24.88 12.67
N TRP A 93 -10.13 26.02 12.62
CA TRP A 93 -8.74 26.06 12.16
C TRP A 93 -7.80 25.24 13.05
N GLN A 94 -8.02 25.25 14.37
CA GLN A 94 -7.28 24.41 15.32
C GLN A 94 -7.59 22.91 15.13
N ALA A 95 -8.79 22.57 14.68
CA ALA A 95 -9.21 21.18 14.43
C ALA A 95 -8.76 20.63 13.06
N THR A 96 -8.43 21.48 12.07
CA THR A 96 -8.07 21.04 10.71
C THR A 96 -6.90 20.03 10.66
N PRO A 97 -5.75 20.26 11.32
CA PRO A 97 -4.63 19.31 11.28
C PRO A 97 -5.03 17.92 11.77
N ARG A 98 -5.98 17.86 12.71
CA ARG A 98 -6.51 16.63 13.26
C ARG A 98 -7.45 15.93 12.30
N ILE A 99 -8.33 16.65 11.61
CA ILE A 99 -9.25 16.04 10.64
C ILE A 99 -8.44 15.37 9.53
N ILE A 100 -7.38 16.02 9.05
CA ILE A 100 -6.46 15.44 8.04
C ILE A 100 -5.84 14.14 8.58
N LEU A 101 -5.32 14.17 9.80
CA LEU A 101 -4.71 12.99 10.40
C LEU A 101 -5.73 11.86 10.66
N ALA A 102 -6.94 12.19 11.11
CA ALA A 102 -8.02 11.24 11.31
C ALA A 102 -8.43 10.56 10.00
N ILE A 103 -8.44 11.29 8.88
CA ILE A 103 -8.66 10.71 7.55
C ILE A 103 -7.54 9.72 7.19
N ILE A 104 -6.28 10.11 7.40
CA ILE A 104 -5.13 9.23 7.11
C ILE A 104 -5.22 7.95 7.95
N ILE A 105 -5.46 8.06 9.25
CA ILE A 105 -5.59 6.93 10.17
C ILE A 105 -6.78 6.05 9.76
N ALA A 106 -7.94 6.65 9.45
CA ALA A 106 -9.12 5.93 9.04
C ALA A 106 -8.89 5.11 7.76
N VAL A 107 -8.14 5.64 6.77
CA VAL A 107 -7.74 4.90 5.56
C VAL A 107 -6.82 3.73 5.91
N VAL A 108 -5.82 3.96 6.77
CA VAL A 108 -4.82 2.94 7.16
C VAL A 108 -5.48 1.80 7.94
N ILE A 109 -6.43 2.11 8.82
CA ILE A 109 -7.15 1.13 9.64
C ILE A 109 -8.22 0.40 8.84
N SER A 110 -8.92 1.09 7.92
CA SER A 110 -10.05 0.50 7.20
C SER A 110 -9.61 -0.63 6.27
N LYS A 111 -8.47 -0.50 5.58
CA LYS A 111 -8.06 -1.46 4.54
C LYS A 111 -7.81 -2.90 5.05
N PRO A 112 -7.02 -3.14 6.11
CA PRO A 112 -6.86 -4.49 6.65
C PRO A 112 -8.18 -5.10 7.15
N LEU A 113 -9.02 -4.28 7.80
CA LEU A 113 -10.32 -4.73 8.30
C LEU A 113 -11.30 -5.01 7.17
N GLU A 114 -11.28 -4.23 6.11
CA GLU A 114 -12.06 -4.45 4.88
C GLU A 114 -11.72 -5.79 4.24
N ILE A 115 -10.43 -6.13 4.10
CA ILE A 115 -9.97 -7.44 3.61
C ILE A 115 -10.50 -8.56 4.50
N LYS A 116 -10.54 -8.36 5.83
CA LYS A 116 -11.02 -9.38 6.76
C LYS A 116 -12.54 -9.54 6.73
N ILE A 117 -13.27 -8.43 6.65
CA ILE A 117 -14.74 -8.43 6.61
C ILE A 117 -15.22 -9.10 5.32
N PHE A 118 -14.59 -8.79 4.19
CA PHE A 118 -14.95 -9.34 2.88
C PHE A 118 -14.13 -10.58 2.48
N GLU A 119 -13.59 -11.31 3.45
CA GLU A 119 -12.72 -12.46 3.18
C GLU A 119 -13.41 -13.51 2.28
N LYS A 120 -14.72 -13.75 2.49
CA LYS A 120 -15.48 -14.73 1.70
C LYS A 120 -15.69 -14.27 0.26
N GLU A 121 -16.05 -13.01 0.08
CA GLU A 121 -16.28 -12.39 -1.22
C GLU A 121 -14.97 -12.30 -2.02
N ILE A 122 -13.88 -11.91 -1.35
CA ILE A 122 -12.53 -11.92 -1.94
C ILE A 122 -12.14 -13.32 -2.39
N ASN A 123 -12.36 -14.34 -1.55
CA ASN A 123 -12.05 -15.73 -1.90
C ASN A 123 -12.85 -16.21 -3.14
N GLN A 124 -14.10 -15.77 -3.31
CA GLN A 124 -14.88 -16.07 -4.51
C GLN A 124 -14.31 -15.40 -5.76
N VAL A 125 -13.92 -14.13 -5.67
CA VAL A 125 -13.27 -13.41 -6.77
C VAL A 125 -11.93 -14.07 -7.12
N LEU A 126 -11.12 -14.42 -6.14
CA LEU A 126 -9.86 -15.13 -6.33
C LEU A 126 -10.06 -16.50 -6.98
N LEU A 127 -11.09 -17.26 -6.59
CA LEU A 127 -11.43 -18.53 -7.24
C LEU A 127 -11.74 -18.32 -8.72
N LYS A 128 -12.54 -17.29 -9.05
CA LYS A 128 -12.87 -16.95 -10.44
C LYS A 128 -11.62 -16.56 -11.22
N GLN A 129 -10.74 -15.75 -10.63
CA GLN A 129 -9.46 -15.37 -11.24
C GLN A 129 -8.55 -16.58 -11.46
N LYS A 130 -8.42 -17.49 -10.48
CA LYS A 130 -7.66 -18.74 -10.61
C LYS A 130 -8.20 -19.64 -11.72
N ASN A 131 -9.52 -19.74 -11.85
CA ASN A 131 -10.15 -20.50 -12.94
C ASN A 131 -9.84 -19.88 -14.31
N ASN A 132 -9.91 -18.54 -14.43
CA ASN A 132 -9.56 -17.84 -15.66
C ASN A 132 -8.08 -18.02 -16.02
N LEU A 133 -7.17 -17.92 -15.04
CA LEU A 133 -5.75 -18.16 -15.24
C LEU A 133 -5.46 -19.62 -15.63
N THR A 134 -6.18 -20.58 -15.03
CA THR A 134 -6.07 -22.00 -15.37
C THR A 134 -6.52 -22.27 -16.81
N LEU A 135 -7.62 -21.65 -17.24
CA LEU A 135 -8.11 -21.76 -18.62
C LEU A 135 -7.09 -21.16 -19.60
N ALA A 136 -6.68 -19.91 -19.35
CA ALA A 136 -5.70 -19.22 -20.20
C ALA A 136 -4.37 -19.98 -20.29
N ASN A 137 -3.90 -20.56 -19.19
CA ASN A 137 -2.69 -21.38 -19.18
C ASN A 137 -2.85 -22.65 -20.02
N LYS A 138 -3.99 -23.35 -19.89
CA LYS A 138 -4.29 -24.54 -20.71
C LYS A 138 -4.35 -24.18 -22.20
N ASP A 139 -4.97 -23.07 -22.56
CA ASP A 139 -5.08 -22.63 -23.95
C ASP A 139 -3.69 -22.25 -24.53
N GLN A 140 -2.86 -21.56 -23.74
CA GLN A 140 -1.50 -21.20 -24.14
C GLN A 140 -0.62 -22.43 -24.33
N ILE A 141 -0.72 -23.43 -23.45
CA ILE A 141 -0.01 -24.71 -23.61
C ILE A 141 -0.57 -25.47 -24.82
N ALA A 142 -1.90 -25.54 -24.99
CA ALA A 142 -2.52 -26.20 -26.13
C ALA A 142 -2.06 -25.63 -27.48
N THR A 143 -1.89 -24.31 -27.56
CA THR A 143 -1.39 -23.64 -28.77
C THR A 143 0.03 -24.10 -29.17
N GLN A 144 0.85 -24.54 -28.21
CA GLN A 144 2.21 -25.03 -28.47
C GLN A 144 2.23 -26.47 -29.03
N PHE A 145 1.32 -27.33 -28.58
CA PHE A 145 1.31 -28.77 -28.95
C PHE A 145 0.34 -29.11 -30.09
N THR A 146 -0.78 -28.39 -30.21
CA THR A 146 -1.85 -28.70 -31.20
C THR A 146 -1.35 -28.73 -32.64
N PRO A 147 -0.50 -27.79 -33.12
CA PRO A 147 -0.01 -27.81 -34.50
C PRO A 147 0.84 -29.04 -34.82
N GLU A 148 1.69 -29.47 -33.88
CA GLU A 148 2.56 -30.63 -34.06
C GLU A 148 1.74 -31.93 -34.06
N ILE A 149 0.79 -32.06 -33.12
CA ILE A 149 -0.14 -33.20 -33.08
C ILE A 149 -0.96 -33.27 -34.38
N ALA A 150 -1.46 -32.14 -34.88
CA ALA A 150 -2.22 -32.09 -36.13
C ALA A 150 -1.37 -32.52 -37.33
N THR A 151 -0.10 -32.07 -37.39
CA THR A 151 0.83 -32.45 -38.46
C THR A 151 1.09 -33.97 -38.47
N ILE A 152 1.37 -34.57 -37.30
CA ILE A 152 1.58 -36.02 -37.21
C ILE A 152 0.29 -36.78 -37.55
N GLN A 153 -0.88 -36.26 -37.17
CA GLN A 153 -2.17 -36.84 -37.50
C GLN A 153 -2.42 -36.82 -39.02
N ASP A 154 -2.07 -35.74 -39.70
CA ASP A 154 -2.16 -35.62 -41.16
C ASP A 154 -1.20 -36.60 -41.86
N GLU A 155 0.02 -36.76 -41.35
CA GLU A 155 0.97 -37.76 -41.85
C GLU A 155 0.45 -39.20 -41.69
N ILE A 156 -0.22 -39.52 -40.57
CA ILE A 156 -0.89 -40.82 -40.38
C ILE A 156 -2.00 -41.00 -41.41
N ASN A 157 -2.80 -39.96 -41.67
CA ASN A 157 -3.88 -40.02 -42.65
C ASN A 157 -3.35 -40.25 -44.07
N LEU A 158 -2.23 -39.60 -44.44
CA LEU A 158 -1.56 -39.83 -45.71
C LEU A 158 -1.07 -41.28 -45.85
N LEU A 159 -0.43 -41.85 -44.83
CA LEU A 159 0.03 -43.24 -44.84
C LEU A 159 -1.13 -44.25 -44.98
N LYS A 160 -2.29 -43.95 -44.38
CA LYS A 160 -3.51 -44.76 -44.54
C LYS A 160 -4.07 -44.63 -45.96
N GLN A 161 -4.11 -43.42 -46.50
CA GLN A 161 -4.56 -43.17 -47.86
C GLN A 161 -3.69 -43.87 -48.92
N GLU A 162 -2.37 -43.94 -48.71
CA GLU A 162 -1.45 -44.73 -49.55
C GLU A 162 -1.81 -46.21 -49.58
N ILE A 163 -2.12 -46.80 -48.41
CA ILE A 163 -2.57 -48.20 -48.31
C ILE A 163 -3.89 -48.38 -49.06
N ASP A 164 -4.88 -47.52 -48.83
CA ASP A 164 -6.20 -47.62 -49.45
C ASP A 164 -6.12 -47.49 -50.99
N THR A 165 -5.25 -46.60 -51.48
CA THR A 165 -5.02 -46.41 -52.92
C THR A 165 -4.38 -47.64 -53.55
N LYS A 166 -3.36 -48.21 -52.90
CA LYS A 166 -2.68 -49.43 -53.38
C LYS A 166 -3.60 -50.66 -53.31
N GLU A 167 -4.44 -50.74 -52.28
CA GLU A 167 -5.44 -51.78 -52.11
C GLU A 167 -6.51 -51.71 -53.21
N THR A 168 -7.01 -50.52 -53.52
CA THR A 168 -7.92 -50.29 -54.65
C THR A 168 -7.28 -50.74 -55.97
N THR A 169 -6.03 -50.33 -56.22
CA THR A 169 -5.29 -50.73 -57.42
C THR A 169 -5.12 -52.25 -57.52
N SER A 170 -4.82 -52.92 -56.40
CA SER A 170 -4.71 -54.39 -56.36
C SER A 170 -6.04 -55.08 -56.62
N ASN A 171 -7.15 -54.55 -56.07
CA ASN A 171 -8.50 -55.06 -56.30
C ASN A 171 -8.93 -54.87 -57.77
N ASP A 172 -8.55 -53.76 -58.41
CA ASP A 172 -8.80 -53.52 -59.83
C ASP A 172 -8.03 -54.50 -60.72
N LEU A 173 -6.77 -54.80 -60.37
CA LEU A 173 -5.98 -55.83 -61.06
C LEU A 173 -6.60 -57.22 -60.88
N TYR A 174 -7.12 -57.52 -59.69
CA TYR A 174 -7.84 -58.76 -59.40
C TYR A 174 -9.06 -58.93 -60.30
N GLU A 175 -9.95 -57.93 -60.33
CA GLU A 175 -11.13 -57.91 -61.20
C GLU A 175 -10.76 -58.03 -62.67
N THR A 176 -9.66 -57.41 -63.09
CA THR A 176 -9.21 -57.42 -64.49
C THR A 176 -8.78 -58.79 -64.98
N TYR A 177 -8.06 -59.58 -64.17
CA TYR A 177 -7.63 -60.93 -64.58
C TYR A 177 -8.75 -61.96 -64.42
N ILE A 178 -9.65 -61.81 -63.44
CA ILE A 178 -10.84 -62.66 -63.31
C ILE A 178 -11.79 -62.44 -64.49
N ALA A 179 -12.05 -61.19 -64.86
CA ALA A 179 -12.88 -60.85 -66.02
C ALA A 179 -12.28 -61.36 -67.34
N GLU A 180 -10.96 -61.50 -67.45
CA GLU A 180 -10.30 -62.15 -68.59
C GLU A 180 -10.60 -63.65 -68.62
N ALA A 181 -10.47 -64.35 -67.48
CA ALA A 181 -10.74 -65.79 -67.39
C ALA A 181 -12.20 -66.14 -67.72
N GLU A 182 -13.13 -65.26 -67.34
CA GLU A 182 -14.57 -65.40 -67.57
C GLU A 182 -15.00 -64.87 -68.95
N GLY A 183 -14.09 -64.30 -69.75
CA GLY A 183 -14.40 -63.74 -71.07
C GLY A 183 -15.21 -62.44 -71.06
N ARG A 184 -15.33 -61.76 -69.91
CA ARG A 184 -16.07 -60.49 -69.76
C ARG A 184 -15.31 -59.27 -70.30
N LYS A 185 -13.98 -59.26 -70.20
CA LYS A 185 -13.10 -58.15 -70.64
C LYS A 185 -11.84 -58.70 -71.32
N GLY A 186 -11.17 -57.87 -72.14
CA GLY A 186 -9.92 -58.24 -72.82
C GLY A 186 -10.12 -59.14 -74.04
N THR A 187 -9.54 -60.35 -74.07
CA THR A 187 -9.59 -61.23 -75.27
C THR A 187 -10.98 -61.83 -75.53
N LYS A 188 -11.87 -61.82 -74.51
CA LYS A 188 -13.22 -62.42 -74.55
C LYS A 188 -13.25 -63.93 -74.82
N ILE A 189 -12.11 -64.60 -74.66
CA ILE A 189 -12.00 -66.05 -74.77
C ILE A 189 -12.03 -66.63 -73.36
N ILE A 190 -12.98 -67.52 -73.10
CA ILE A 190 -13.10 -68.20 -71.80
C ILE A 190 -11.90 -69.12 -71.60
N GLY A 191 -11.22 -68.99 -70.46
CA GLY A 191 -10.12 -69.88 -70.08
C GLY A 191 -8.85 -69.15 -69.62
N LYS A 192 -7.83 -69.94 -69.25
CA LYS A 192 -6.59 -69.45 -68.63
C LYS A 192 -5.44 -69.45 -69.64
N GLY A 193 -5.45 -68.50 -70.57
CA GLY A 193 -4.41 -68.34 -71.60
C GLY A 193 -3.18 -67.53 -71.17
N PRO A 194 -2.24 -67.24 -72.10
CA PRO A 194 -1.02 -66.46 -71.82
C PRO A 194 -1.30 -65.04 -71.28
N VAL A 195 -2.34 -64.37 -71.81
CA VAL A 195 -2.76 -63.02 -71.36
C VAL A 195 -3.31 -63.06 -69.94
N TYR A 196 -4.04 -64.12 -69.56
CA TYR A 196 -4.48 -64.35 -68.18
C TYR A 196 -3.27 -64.53 -67.25
N LYS A 197 -2.28 -65.32 -67.68
CA LYS A 197 -1.05 -65.56 -66.90
C LYS A 197 -0.30 -64.26 -66.63
N GLU A 198 -0.10 -63.41 -67.65
CA GLU A 198 0.58 -62.11 -67.49
C GLU A 198 -0.18 -61.16 -66.55
N LYS A 199 -1.53 -61.09 -66.68
CA LYS A 199 -2.37 -60.26 -65.80
C LYS A 199 -2.36 -60.77 -64.35
N ARG A 200 -2.35 -62.09 -64.16
CA ARG A 200 -2.22 -62.71 -62.84
C ARG A 200 -0.85 -62.44 -62.22
N GLU A 201 0.24 -62.56 -62.98
CA GLU A 201 1.59 -62.23 -62.51
C GLU A 201 1.70 -60.76 -62.08
N LYS A 202 1.06 -59.84 -62.82
CA LYS A 202 0.95 -58.41 -62.44
C LYS A 202 0.17 -58.21 -61.13
N HIS A 203 -0.95 -58.91 -60.95
CA HIS A 203 -1.69 -58.89 -59.68
C HIS A 203 -0.86 -59.47 -58.53
N ASP A 204 -0.23 -60.63 -58.72
CA ASP A 204 0.53 -61.31 -57.66
C ASP A 204 1.76 -60.47 -57.23
N ALA A 205 2.41 -59.77 -58.17
CA ALA A 205 3.43 -58.78 -57.88
C ALA A 205 2.85 -57.56 -57.12
N GLY A 206 1.72 -57.02 -57.56
CA GLY A 206 1.05 -55.90 -56.89
C GLY A 206 0.56 -56.24 -55.47
N LEU A 207 0.13 -57.48 -55.25
CA LEU A 207 -0.28 -58.00 -53.94
C LEU A 207 0.91 -58.13 -52.99
N ALA A 208 2.07 -58.60 -53.48
CA ALA A 208 3.30 -58.66 -52.70
C ALA A 208 3.77 -57.24 -52.30
N GLU A 209 3.72 -56.28 -53.23
CA GLU A 209 4.01 -54.87 -52.94
C GLU A 209 3.02 -54.27 -51.92
N LEU A 210 1.72 -54.59 -52.02
CA LEU A 210 0.71 -54.15 -51.07
C LEU A 210 0.96 -54.72 -49.67
N GLN A 211 1.32 -56.00 -49.57
CA GLN A 211 1.65 -56.63 -48.28
C GLN A 211 2.86 -55.96 -47.62
N GLN A 212 3.92 -55.68 -48.40
CA GLN A 212 5.09 -54.97 -47.89
C GLN A 212 4.73 -53.55 -47.46
N LEU A 213 3.97 -52.81 -48.28
CA LEU A 213 3.50 -51.46 -47.95
C LEU A 213 2.67 -51.45 -46.67
N LYS A 214 1.78 -52.43 -46.47
CA LYS A 214 0.98 -52.58 -45.24
C LYS A 214 1.87 -52.82 -44.01
N ILE A 215 2.93 -53.62 -44.12
CA ILE A 215 3.87 -53.87 -43.01
C ILE A 215 4.65 -52.59 -42.67
N ASP A 216 5.20 -51.92 -43.68
CA ASP A 216 6.03 -50.73 -43.51
C ASP A 216 5.20 -49.55 -42.94
N ASN A 217 4.05 -49.27 -43.55
CA ASN A 217 3.19 -48.17 -43.09
C ASN A 217 2.54 -48.48 -41.73
N LYS A 218 2.25 -49.74 -41.40
CA LYS A 218 1.79 -50.10 -40.04
C LYS A 218 2.84 -49.79 -38.97
N THR A 219 4.12 -50.05 -39.27
CA THR A 219 5.22 -49.73 -38.36
C THR A 219 5.35 -48.21 -38.17
N LYS A 220 5.35 -47.44 -39.27
CA LYS A 220 5.39 -45.97 -39.23
C LYS A 220 4.18 -45.36 -38.50
N ILE A 221 2.98 -45.89 -38.71
CA ILE A 221 1.77 -45.42 -38.03
C ILE A 221 1.89 -45.65 -36.53
N ALA A 222 2.33 -46.84 -36.10
CA ALA A 222 2.50 -47.15 -34.67
C ALA A 222 3.53 -46.23 -34.00
N GLU A 223 4.63 -45.91 -34.68
CA GLU A 223 5.63 -44.95 -34.20
C GLU A 223 5.03 -43.54 -34.04
N LYS A 224 4.28 -43.07 -35.04
CA LYS A 224 3.61 -41.75 -35.01
C LYS A 224 2.50 -41.67 -33.95
N GLU A 225 1.71 -42.73 -33.79
CA GLU A 225 0.72 -42.83 -32.71
C GLU A 225 1.39 -42.76 -31.33
N THR A 226 2.55 -43.40 -31.17
CA THR A 226 3.36 -43.31 -29.93
C THR A 226 3.88 -41.88 -29.70
N GLN A 227 4.28 -41.16 -30.75
CA GLN A 227 4.70 -39.76 -30.66
C GLN A 227 3.53 -38.85 -30.22
N ILE A 228 2.33 -39.03 -30.79
CA ILE A 228 1.13 -38.29 -30.36
C ILE A 228 0.84 -38.53 -28.88
N VAL A 229 0.88 -39.79 -28.42
CA VAL A 229 0.67 -40.12 -27.00
C VAL A 229 1.71 -39.43 -26.11
N THR A 230 2.96 -39.40 -26.55
CA THR A 230 4.06 -38.72 -25.83
C THR A 230 3.83 -37.21 -25.74
N LEU A 231 3.45 -36.55 -26.84
CA LEU A 231 3.15 -35.12 -26.87
C LEU A 231 1.97 -34.76 -25.97
N ILE A 232 0.89 -35.56 -25.99
CA ILE A 232 -0.27 -35.36 -25.10
C ILE A 232 0.14 -35.53 -23.63
N GLN A 233 1.03 -36.49 -23.33
CA GLN A 233 1.53 -36.69 -21.97
C GLN A 233 2.37 -35.50 -21.51
N GLN A 234 3.30 -35.01 -22.34
CA GLN A 234 4.09 -33.80 -22.05
C GLN A 234 3.22 -32.56 -21.85
N GLN A 235 2.17 -32.40 -22.67
CA GLN A 235 1.19 -31.33 -22.51
C GLN A 235 0.52 -31.38 -21.13
N LYS A 236 0.08 -32.56 -20.69
CA LYS A 236 -0.54 -32.76 -19.36
C LYS A 236 0.45 -32.49 -18.23
N GLU A 237 1.70 -32.91 -18.38
CA GLU A 237 2.76 -32.66 -17.40
C GLU A 237 3.06 -31.18 -17.26
N GLN A 238 3.11 -30.42 -18.36
CA GLN A 238 3.28 -28.97 -18.30
C GLN A 238 2.11 -28.28 -17.59
N VAL A 239 0.87 -28.66 -17.90
CA VAL A 239 -0.32 -28.13 -17.19
C VAL A 239 -0.26 -28.47 -15.69
N ALA A 240 0.15 -29.69 -15.34
CA ALA A 240 0.29 -30.10 -13.95
C ALA A 240 1.42 -29.34 -13.23
N ALA A 241 2.51 -29.02 -13.92
CA ALA A 241 3.64 -28.27 -13.38
C ALA A 241 3.31 -26.79 -13.11
N THR A 242 2.43 -26.17 -13.92
CA THR A 242 2.03 -24.76 -13.76
C THR A 242 0.89 -24.58 -12.75
N GLN A 243 0.04 -25.60 -12.53
CA GLN A 243 -1.11 -25.51 -11.64
C GLN A 243 -0.77 -25.08 -10.20
N PRO A 244 0.31 -25.57 -9.54
CA PRO A 244 0.70 -25.11 -8.21
C PRO A 244 1.01 -23.60 -8.14
N ILE A 245 1.57 -23.03 -9.21
CA ILE A 245 1.89 -21.59 -9.29
C ILE A 245 0.58 -20.78 -9.30
N ILE A 246 -0.41 -21.23 -10.07
CA ILE A 246 -1.74 -20.60 -10.12
C ILE A 246 -2.47 -20.76 -8.79
N ASN A 247 -2.37 -21.93 -8.15
CA ASN A 247 -2.97 -22.17 -6.84
C ASN A 247 -2.36 -21.25 -5.76
N GLY A 248 -1.07 -20.93 -5.87
CA GLY A 248 -0.35 -19.97 -5.04
C GLY A 248 -0.69 -18.50 -5.29
N PHE A 249 -1.55 -18.18 -6.27
CA PHE A 249 -2.05 -16.82 -6.51
C PHE A 249 -3.04 -16.39 -5.42
N ASP A 250 -2.54 -16.09 -4.21
CA ASP A 250 -3.32 -15.64 -3.07
C ASP A 250 -2.53 -14.66 -2.15
N GLY A 251 -1.54 -13.98 -2.72
CA GLY A 251 -0.78 -12.96 -1.98
C GLY A 251 -1.63 -11.74 -1.61
N LEU A 252 -1.11 -10.89 -0.72
CA LEU A 252 -1.78 -9.65 -0.28
C LEU A 252 -2.22 -8.77 -1.48
N MET A 253 -1.37 -8.67 -2.51
CA MET A 253 -1.70 -7.89 -3.71
C MET A 253 -2.90 -8.49 -4.47
N ALA A 254 -2.98 -9.82 -4.58
CA ALA A 254 -4.11 -10.49 -5.21
C ALA A 254 -5.41 -10.23 -4.43
N ARG A 255 -5.34 -10.24 -3.09
CA ARG A 255 -6.46 -9.90 -2.21
C ARG A 255 -6.90 -8.44 -2.35
N ILE A 256 -5.96 -7.49 -2.46
CA ILE A 256 -6.27 -6.07 -2.70
C ILE A 256 -6.93 -5.87 -4.06
N ASN A 257 -6.42 -6.52 -5.11
CA ASN A 257 -7.03 -6.45 -6.45
C ASN A 257 -8.43 -7.08 -6.44
N ALA A 258 -8.60 -8.25 -5.83
CA ALA A 258 -9.90 -8.89 -5.68
C ALA A 258 -10.90 -8.03 -4.88
N LEU A 259 -10.42 -7.31 -3.85
CA LEU A 259 -11.24 -6.36 -3.11
C LEU A 259 -11.69 -5.19 -3.99
N SER A 260 -10.85 -4.70 -4.91
CA SER A 260 -11.22 -3.61 -5.83
C SER A 260 -12.28 -4.00 -6.89
N GLU A 261 -12.50 -5.30 -7.10
CA GLU A 261 -13.58 -5.83 -7.95
C GLU A 261 -14.94 -5.85 -7.24
N LEU A 262 -14.97 -5.73 -5.91
CA LEU A 262 -16.21 -5.67 -5.14
C LEU A 262 -16.86 -4.27 -5.25
N PRO A 263 -18.18 -4.16 -5.01
CA PRO A 263 -18.84 -2.87 -4.95
C PRO A 263 -18.15 -1.93 -3.95
N TRP A 264 -17.86 -0.70 -4.37
CA TRP A 264 -17.12 0.27 -3.57
C TRP A 264 -17.89 0.81 -2.35
N LEU A 265 -19.22 0.73 -2.38
CA LEU A 265 -20.09 1.34 -1.37
C LEU A 265 -19.89 0.73 0.04
N PRO A 266 -19.90 -0.61 0.22
CA PRO A 266 -19.57 -1.22 1.52
C PRO A 266 -18.18 -0.81 2.07
N SER A 267 -17.16 -0.77 1.21
CA SER A 267 -15.81 -0.29 1.54
C SER A 267 -15.84 1.15 2.08
N PHE A 268 -16.56 2.02 1.36
CA PHE A 268 -16.74 3.41 1.74
C PHE A 268 -17.49 3.58 3.06
N PHE A 269 -18.50 2.75 3.33
CA PHE A 269 -19.21 2.76 4.62
C PHE A 269 -18.31 2.35 5.80
N ILE A 270 -17.43 1.36 5.62
CA ILE A 270 -16.45 0.98 6.65
C ILE A 270 -15.48 2.14 6.91
N PHE A 271 -14.98 2.77 5.85
CA PHE A 271 -14.15 3.96 5.97
C PHE A 271 -14.87 5.09 6.71
N LEU A 272 -16.12 5.40 6.34
CA LEU A 272 -16.91 6.43 7.02
C LEU A 272 -17.16 6.10 8.49
N LEU A 273 -17.36 4.82 8.83
CA LEU A 273 -17.54 4.38 10.20
C LEU A 273 -16.27 4.66 11.03
N PHE A 274 -15.09 4.30 10.53
CA PHE A 274 -13.83 4.62 11.22
C PHE A 274 -13.59 6.13 11.30
N LEU A 275 -13.82 6.85 10.21
CA LEU A 275 -13.71 8.31 10.19
C LEU A 275 -14.64 8.95 11.23
N ALA A 276 -15.88 8.48 11.36
CA ALA A 276 -16.84 8.99 12.34
C ALA A 276 -16.40 8.72 13.78
N ILE A 277 -15.84 7.53 14.05
CA ILE A 277 -15.31 7.19 15.38
C ILE A 277 -14.09 8.08 15.71
N GLU A 278 -13.13 8.19 14.78
CA GLU A 278 -11.90 8.97 14.94
C GLU A 278 -12.14 10.48 15.10
N THR A 279 -13.17 11.01 14.42
CA THR A 279 -13.53 12.43 14.49
C THR A 279 -14.50 12.75 15.64
N SER A 280 -15.09 11.74 16.29
CA SER A 280 -16.05 11.92 17.39
C SER A 280 -15.54 12.83 18.53
N PRO A 281 -14.30 12.69 19.04
CA PRO A 281 -13.80 13.58 20.10
C PRO A 281 -13.77 15.06 19.67
N ILE A 282 -13.42 15.32 18.40
CA ILE A 282 -13.34 16.66 17.83
C ILE A 282 -14.74 17.23 17.66
N PHE A 283 -15.66 16.48 17.06
CA PHE A 283 -17.04 16.91 16.87
C PHE A 283 -17.71 17.18 18.21
N SER A 284 -17.51 16.30 19.20
CA SER A 284 -17.99 16.50 20.57
C SER A 284 -17.48 17.82 21.15
N LYS A 285 -16.19 18.12 20.95
CA LYS A 285 -15.58 19.36 21.45
C LYS A 285 -16.05 20.59 20.67
N LEU A 286 -16.18 20.54 19.34
CA LEU A 286 -16.63 21.66 18.51
C LEU A 286 -18.10 22.01 18.76
N ILE A 287 -18.97 21.01 18.91
CA ILE A 287 -20.42 21.22 19.12
C ILE A 287 -20.72 21.70 20.54
N ALA A 288 -19.96 21.20 21.54
CA ALA A 288 -20.25 21.55 22.92
C ALA A 288 -20.07 23.06 23.20
N PRO A 289 -21.02 23.70 23.90
CA PRO A 289 -20.86 25.09 24.33
C PRO A 289 -19.76 25.21 25.40
N LYS A 290 -19.28 26.44 25.61
CA LYS A 290 -18.37 26.78 26.71
C LYS A 290 -19.00 26.39 28.04
N GLY A 291 -18.31 25.55 28.78
CA GLY A 291 -18.70 25.06 30.09
C GLY A 291 -18.00 25.78 31.24
N GLU A 292 -18.38 25.43 32.47
CA GLU A 292 -17.74 25.94 33.69
C GLU A 292 -16.23 25.69 33.71
N TYR A 293 -15.78 24.54 33.21
CA TYR A 293 -14.37 24.22 33.06
C TYR A 293 -13.65 25.21 32.13
N ASP A 294 -14.25 25.50 30.96
CA ASP A 294 -13.66 26.39 29.97
C ASP A 294 -13.52 27.82 30.51
N PHE A 295 -14.52 28.30 31.26
CA PHE A 295 -14.47 29.61 31.92
C PHE A 295 -13.39 29.70 33.00
N LYS A 296 -13.26 28.67 33.85
CA LYS A 296 -12.20 28.62 34.88
C LYS A 296 -10.81 28.56 34.27
N LEU A 297 -10.63 27.77 33.21
CA LEU A 297 -9.37 27.72 32.48
C LEU A 297 -9.03 29.08 31.85
N GLN A 298 -10.02 29.73 31.22
CA GLN A 298 -9.86 31.06 30.64
C GLN A 298 -9.50 32.12 31.70
N ASP A 299 -10.10 32.06 32.90
CA ASP A 299 -9.79 32.97 34.01
C ASP A 299 -8.35 32.81 34.50
N ILE A 300 -7.89 31.56 34.71
CA ILE A 300 -6.50 31.27 35.09
C ILE A 300 -5.53 31.81 34.04
N GLU A 301 -5.77 31.55 32.75
CA GLU A 301 -4.90 32.04 31.66
C GLU A 301 -4.89 33.57 31.57
N ASN A 302 -6.05 34.22 31.70
CA ASN A 302 -6.17 35.67 31.68
C ASN A 302 -5.49 36.33 32.89
N SER A 303 -5.56 35.71 34.07
CA SER A 303 -4.91 36.21 35.28
C SER A 303 -3.39 36.26 35.11
N VAL A 304 -2.80 35.18 34.55
CA VAL A 304 -1.36 35.10 34.25
C VAL A 304 -0.99 36.12 33.18
N LYS A 305 -1.77 36.20 32.09
CA LYS A 305 -1.54 37.17 31.00
C LYS A 305 -1.54 38.61 31.51
N THR A 306 -2.52 38.95 32.36
CA THR A 306 -2.65 40.28 32.95
C THR A 306 -1.47 40.60 33.86
N TRP A 307 -1.06 39.65 34.70
CA TRP A 307 0.10 39.80 35.58
C TRP A 307 1.41 39.99 34.81
N VAL A 308 1.63 39.22 33.73
CA VAL A 308 2.81 39.40 32.86
C VAL A 308 2.77 40.78 32.21
N SER A 309 1.63 41.19 31.66
CA SER A 309 1.44 42.51 31.03
C SER A 309 1.73 43.66 32.00
N GLN A 310 1.24 43.56 33.25
CA GLN A 310 1.54 44.52 34.31
C GLN A 310 3.03 44.61 34.61
N LYS A 311 3.73 43.47 34.72
CA LYS A 311 5.18 43.45 34.94
C LYS A 311 5.97 44.07 33.78
N GLU A 312 5.56 43.80 32.54
CA GLU A 312 6.18 44.42 31.36
C GLU A 312 5.96 45.94 31.35
N MET A 313 4.74 46.39 31.67
CA MET A 313 4.43 47.81 31.73
C MET A 313 5.23 48.52 32.84
N GLN A 314 5.31 47.92 34.03
CA GLN A 314 6.13 48.45 35.14
C GLN A 314 7.61 48.56 34.75
N ARG A 315 8.19 47.50 34.15
CA ARG A 315 9.58 47.53 33.67
C ARG A 315 9.82 48.61 32.63
N LYS A 316 8.89 48.81 31.70
CA LYS A 316 8.95 49.89 30.70
C LYS A 316 8.91 51.27 31.37
N GLN A 317 8.07 51.46 32.38
CA GLN A 317 8.00 52.73 33.12
C GLN A 317 9.27 52.98 33.92
N VAL A 318 9.81 51.98 34.63
CA VAL A 318 11.09 52.09 35.36
C VAL A 318 12.21 52.47 34.40
N LEU A 319 12.36 51.76 33.28
CA LEU A 319 13.39 52.07 32.29
C LEU A 319 13.23 53.46 31.67
N LYS A 320 11.98 53.91 31.42
CA LYS A 320 11.70 55.26 30.94
C LYS A 320 12.09 56.31 31.98
N THR A 321 11.72 56.10 33.24
CA THR A 321 12.07 56.99 34.36
C THR A 321 13.57 57.05 34.56
N ASP A 322 14.27 55.91 34.56
CA ASP A 322 15.73 55.86 34.68
C ASP A 322 16.41 56.59 33.53
N ARG A 323 15.90 56.45 32.29
CA ARG A 323 16.42 57.20 31.14
C ARG A 323 16.22 58.71 31.32
N ILE A 324 15.02 59.15 31.71
CA ILE A 324 14.71 60.56 31.94
C ILE A 324 15.56 61.12 33.08
N LEU A 325 15.70 60.38 34.18
CA LEU A 325 16.49 60.79 35.33
C LEU A 325 17.97 60.89 34.97
N ASN A 326 18.52 59.89 34.29
CA ASN A 326 19.90 59.93 33.81
C ASN A 326 20.11 61.11 32.85
N GLU A 327 19.21 61.33 31.89
CA GLU A 327 19.29 62.47 30.97
C GLU A 327 19.25 63.81 31.73
N ALA A 328 18.38 63.95 32.73
CA ALA A 328 18.33 65.13 33.59
C ALA A 328 19.65 65.33 34.36
N ILE A 329 20.17 64.28 35.01
CA ILE A 329 21.44 64.30 35.75
C ILE A 329 22.61 64.65 34.83
N TYR A 330 22.74 64.02 33.67
CA TYR A 330 23.81 64.33 32.72
C TYR A 330 23.71 65.76 32.17
N ASN A 331 22.48 66.27 31.96
CA ASN A 331 22.27 67.66 31.55
C ASN A 331 22.62 68.67 32.66
N GLU A 332 22.40 68.32 33.93
CA GLU A 332 22.81 69.12 35.08
C GLU A 332 24.32 69.11 35.26
N LEU A 333 24.95 67.92 35.26
CA LEU A 333 26.41 67.75 35.28
C LEU A 333 27.12 68.47 34.12
N ALA A 334 26.49 68.54 32.94
CA ALA A 334 27.03 69.27 31.80
C ALA A 334 27.07 70.80 32.02
N LYS A 335 26.25 71.33 32.93
CA LYS A 335 26.19 72.75 33.30
C LYS A 335 27.02 73.09 34.53
N GLU A 336 27.57 72.10 35.22
CA GLU A 336 28.44 72.32 36.38
C GLU A 336 29.82 72.82 35.95
N ASP A 337 30.11 74.09 36.26
CA ASP A 337 31.41 74.73 36.01
C ASP A 337 32.56 73.98 36.70
N GLU A 338 32.31 73.40 37.87
CA GLU A 338 33.31 72.65 38.64
C GLU A 338 33.77 71.38 37.90
N LEU A 339 32.82 70.66 37.28
CA LEU A 339 33.12 69.49 36.44
C LEU A 339 33.85 69.88 35.15
N TYR A 340 33.48 71.02 34.54
CA TYR A 340 34.20 71.57 33.38
C TYR A 340 35.65 71.91 33.73
N HIS A 341 35.88 72.60 34.86
CA HIS A 341 37.21 72.94 35.34
C HIS A 341 38.05 71.70 35.64
N TYR A 342 37.46 70.70 36.30
CA TYR A 342 38.13 69.42 36.58
C TYR A 342 38.51 68.65 35.31
N LYS A 343 37.58 68.50 34.35
CA LYS A 343 37.87 67.86 33.06
C LYS A 343 38.91 68.62 32.25
N LYS A 344 38.87 69.96 32.26
CA LYS A 344 39.88 70.81 31.60
C LYS A 344 41.27 70.64 32.22
N GLN A 345 41.35 70.51 33.55
CA GLN A 345 42.60 70.20 34.24
C GLN A 345 43.15 68.84 33.82
N LYS A 346 42.32 67.79 33.84
CA LYS A 346 42.75 66.44 33.43
C LYS A 346 43.14 66.35 31.96
N ALA A 347 42.41 67.03 31.08
CA ALA A 347 42.78 67.14 29.66
C ALA A 347 44.15 67.84 29.50
N ARG A 348 44.42 68.89 30.28
CA ARG A 348 45.73 69.56 30.30
C ARG A 348 46.84 68.65 30.81
N GLU A 349 46.62 67.91 31.90
CA GLU A 349 47.58 66.94 32.44
C GLU A 349 47.90 65.84 31.40
N ILE A 350 46.89 65.33 30.69
CA ILE A 350 47.10 64.34 29.61
C ILE A 350 47.88 64.94 28.45
N MET A 351 47.54 66.16 28.02
CA MET A 351 48.28 66.85 26.95
C MET A 351 49.74 67.11 27.33
N GLN A 352 50.00 67.49 28.58
CA GLN A 352 51.36 67.63 29.12
C GLN A 352 52.09 66.28 29.12
N PHE A 353 51.44 65.22 29.59
CA PHE A 353 52.05 63.89 29.61
C PHE A 353 52.35 63.37 28.19
N GLN A 354 51.46 63.62 27.23
CA GLN A 354 51.69 63.30 25.81
C GLN A 354 52.84 64.13 25.23
N ALA A 355 52.91 65.42 25.54
CA ALA A 355 54.00 66.30 25.10
C ALA A 355 55.35 65.90 25.71
N ASP A 356 55.39 65.56 27.00
CA ASP A 356 56.59 65.09 27.70
C ASP A 356 57.05 63.73 27.18
N ALA A 357 56.10 62.80 26.93
CA ALA A 357 56.39 61.52 26.32
C ALA A 357 56.95 61.68 24.89
N PHE A 358 56.39 62.60 24.10
CA PHE A 358 56.85 62.94 22.75
C PHE A 358 58.22 63.64 22.77
N TYR A 359 58.45 64.57 23.69
CA TYR A 359 59.75 65.21 23.88
C TYR A 359 60.81 64.19 24.31
N LYS A 360 60.47 63.29 25.24
CA LYS A 360 61.37 62.21 25.69
C LYS A 360 61.68 61.24 24.56
N SER A 361 60.73 60.93 23.69
CA SER A 361 60.97 60.07 22.52
C SER A 361 61.89 60.76 21.50
N GLN A 362 61.65 62.04 21.17
CA GLN A 362 62.54 62.81 20.29
C GLN A 362 63.95 62.97 20.85
N LYS A 363 64.09 63.29 22.14
CA LYS A 363 65.41 63.41 22.80
C LYS A 363 66.19 62.10 22.72
N LYS A 364 65.53 60.96 22.90
CA LYS A 364 66.15 59.64 22.83
C LYS A 364 66.65 59.29 21.42
N ILE A 365 66.01 59.81 20.37
CA ILE A 365 66.43 59.65 18.96
C ILE A 365 67.66 60.51 18.63
N ILE A 366 67.82 61.68 19.27
CA ILE A 366 68.93 62.60 19.02
C ILE A 366 70.17 62.26 19.88
N SER A 367 69.98 61.58 21.01
CA SER A 367 71.06 61.19 21.94
C SER A 367 71.57 59.75 21.77
N SER A 368 71.17 59.06 20.71
CA SER A 368 71.72 57.77 20.24
C SER A 368 72.47 57.98 18.94
#